data_AF-A0AAD1UNR5-F1
#
_entry.id   AF-A0AAD1UNR5-F1
#
_cell.length_a   1.000
_cell.length_b   1.000
_cell.length_c   1.000
_cell.angle_alpha   90.00
_cell.angle_beta   90.00
_cell.angle_gamma   90.00
#
_symmetry.space_group_name_H-M   'P 1'
#
loop_
_entity.id
_entity.type
_entity.pdbx_description
1 polymer ?
#
loop_
_entity_poly.entity_id
_entity_poly.type
_entity_poly.pdbx_seq_one_letter_code
_entity_poly.pdbx_strand_id
1 'polypeptide(L)'
;MALNTLSGLLLVGLYYATYSIFLRSVFPDSVCFDITKTANILENVYLALVFLVLILSTCVKLDWCDWYFKIAAIFMGIFSILMTVVVIISVMQVQINAKVYIATLGLLCTYILPMLLNIRNLKFLNFWKGTFYLFLLMPTYINIISIYAVANTHDVTWGSRAPPNSQHKETSRERKQRVEYENFRSNWLVFWIFLNILAGWSVIFISREDQTEYLFYVVAAIGAIVGSKLFFSILYKVMYLCVHKRLKRKIHNQKKEHGYQFDLEEKKEDRSNDSASQKFHNLWRTSHAGFPPASYDSEGQLRVDSSEPLGFFEGKVDSDASENVRESSEDGGMREERMGRGGLDMPLEKVERRKERCDFRDESERRCERGISGELENRQFGHSSEEDL
;
A
#
# COMPACT_ATOMS: atom_id res chain seq x y z
N MET A 1 -7.89 13.28 -9.59
CA MET A 1 -8.67 12.30 -8.81
C MET A 1 -10.11 12.22 -9.31
N ALA A 2 -10.85 13.33 -9.35
CA ALA A 2 -12.25 13.39 -9.78
C ALA A 2 -12.56 12.71 -11.13
N LEU A 3 -11.77 12.96 -12.19
CA LEU A 3 -11.97 12.30 -13.49
C LEU A 3 -11.84 10.77 -13.41
N ASN A 4 -10.90 10.26 -12.60
CA ASN A 4 -10.72 8.82 -12.44
C ASN A 4 -11.91 8.20 -11.69
N THR A 5 -12.44 8.90 -10.69
CA THR A 5 -13.65 8.51 -9.98
C THR A 5 -14.86 8.52 -10.90
N LEU A 6 -15.00 9.54 -11.75
CA LEU A 6 -16.08 9.63 -12.74
C LEU A 6 -15.99 8.50 -13.77
N SER A 7 -14.79 8.21 -14.30
CA SER A 7 -14.60 7.06 -15.20
C SER A 7 -14.90 5.74 -14.52
N GLY A 8 -14.54 5.58 -13.24
CA GLY A 8 -14.90 4.41 -12.44
C GLY A 8 -16.41 4.26 -12.25
N LEU A 9 -17.13 5.39 -12.11
CA LEU A 9 -18.59 5.40 -11.96
C LEU A 9 -19.31 4.85 -13.21
N LEU A 10 -18.77 5.11 -14.41
CA LEU A 10 -19.36 4.73 -15.70
C LEU A 10 -18.79 3.44 -16.29
N LEU A 11 -17.88 2.77 -15.57
CA LEU A 11 -17.04 1.70 -16.12
C LEU A 11 -17.85 0.48 -16.58
N VAL A 12 -18.93 0.13 -15.86
CA VAL A 12 -19.79 -1.03 -16.17
C VAL A 12 -20.55 -0.81 -17.47
N GLY A 13 -21.15 0.36 -17.65
CA GLY A 13 -21.86 0.74 -18.87
C GLY A 13 -20.95 0.81 -20.10
N LEU A 14 -19.74 1.38 -19.93
CA LEU A 14 -18.73 1.45 -21.00
C LEU A 14 -18.21 0.06 -21.39
N TYR A 15 -18.03 -0.84 -20.42
CA TYR A 15 -17.62 -2.22 -20.67
C TYR A 15 -18.70 -3.00 -21.44
N TYR A 16 -19.96 -2.86 -21.03
CA TYR A 16 -21.10 -3.42 -21.78
C TYR A 16 -21.19 -2.87 -23.21
N ALA A 17 -21.01 -1.56 -23.41
CA ALA A 17 -21.03 -0.97 -24.75
C ALA A 17 -19.91 -1.53 -25.64
N THR A 18 -18.70 -1.66 -25.10
CA THR A 18 -17.56 -2.27 -25.81
C THR A 18 -17.90 -3.71 -26.22
N TYR A 19 -18.54 -4.46 -25.32
CA TYR A 19 -19.00 -5.82 -25.58
C TYR A 19 -20.08 -5.90 -26.68
N SER A 20 -21.07 -5.01 -26.65
CA SER A 20 -22.13 -4.95 -27.66
C SER A 20 -21.58 -4.62 -29.05
N ILE A 21 -20.71 -3.61 -29.15
CA ILE A 21 -20.04 -3.22 -30.40
C ILE A 21 -19.24 -4.41 -30.96
N PHE A 22 -18.50 -5.10 -30.09
CA PHE A 22 -17.74 -6.28 -30.47
C PHE A 22 -18.61 -7.41 -31.03
N LEU A 23 -19.69 -7.79 -30.35
CA LEU A 23 -20.57 -8.86 -30.84
C LEU A 23 -21.13 -8.53 -32.23
N ARG A 24 -21.50 -7.27 -32.46
CA ARG A 24 -22.03 -6.81 -33.75
C ARG A 24 -20.96 -6.78 -34.84
N SER A 25 -19.71 -6.49 -34.50
CA SER A 25 -18.60 -6.55 -35.47
C SER A 25 -18.29 -7.99 -35.91
N VAL A 26 -18.49 -8.96 -35.01
CA VAL A 26 -18.28 -10.39 -35.31
C VAL A 26 -19.46 -11.02 -36.04
N PHE A 27 -20.68 -10.59 -35.72
CA PHE A 27 -21.92 -11.15 -36.27
C PHE A 27 -22.73 -10.07 -37.02
N PRO A 28 -22.35 -9.74 -38.27
CA PRO A 28 -22.92 -8.61 -39.03
C PRO A 28 -24.40 -8.79 -39.40
N ASP A 29 -24.94 -10.01 -39.40
CA ASP A 29 -26.31 -10.33 -39.83
C ASP A 29 -27.41 -9.96 -38.81
N SER A 30 -27.08 -9.14 -37.80
CA SER A 30 -27.96 -8.82 -36.69
C SER A 30 -28.75 -7.52 -36.94
N VAL A 31 -29.94 -7.66 -37.53
CA VAL A 31 -30.95 -6.58 -37.50
C VAL A 31 -31.34 -6.32 -36.04
N CYS A 32 -31.44 -5.04 -35.65
CA CYS A 32 -31.40 -4.56 -34.26
C CYS A 32 -32.41 -5.15 -33.27
N PHE A 33 -33.53 -5.70 -33.73
CA PHE A 33 -34.64 -6.14 -32.88
C PHE A 33 -34.94 -7.63 -32.95
N ASP A 34 -34.17 -8.39 -33.74
CA ASP A 34 -34.43 -9.81 -33.88
C ASP A 34 -33.75 -10.59 -32.73
N ILE A 35 -34.53 -10.93 -31.71
CA ILE A 35 -34.08 -11.65 -30.51
C ILE A 35 -33.42 -12.98 -30.89
N THR A 36 -33.76 -13.57 -32.04
CA THR A 36 -33.26 -14.87 -32.47
C THR A 36 -31.85 -14.85 -33.04
N LYS A 37 -31.30 -13.66 -33.35
CA LYS A 37 -29.96 -13.52 -33.90
C LYS A 37 -28.91 -13.78 -32.82
N THR A 38 -27.87 -14.52 -33.18
CA THR A 38 -26.80 -14.96 -32.26
C THR A 38 -26.17 -13.81 -31.46
N ALA A 39 -25.92 -12.66 -32.09
CA ALA A 39 -25.37 -11.48 -31.42
C ALA A 39 -26.29 -10.97 -30.29
N ASN A 40 -27.58 -10.86 -30.57
CA ASN A 40 -28.57 -10.37 -29.62
C ASN A 40 -28.79 -11.38 -28.48
N ILE A 41 -28.73 -12.68 -28.77
CA ILE A 41 -28.78 -13.73 -27.74
C ILE A 41 -27.59 -13.57 -26.77
N LEU A 42 -26.37 -13.44 -27.29
CA LEU A 42 -25.17 -13.27 -26.46
C LEU A 42 -25.20 -11.95 -25.68
N GLU A 43 -25.65 -10.86 -26.31
CA GLU A 43 -25.84 -9.55 -25.67
C GLU A 43 -26.81 -9.63 -24.47
N ASN A 44 -27.95 -10.30 -24.67
CA ASN A 44 -28.95 -10.51 -23.62
C ASN A 44 -28.47 -11.45 -22.52
N VAL A 45 -27.74 -12.52 -22.85
CA VAL A 45 -27.15 -13.43 -21.85
C VAL A 45 -26.15 -12.68 -20.96
N TYR A 46 -25.30 -11.83 -21.55
CA TYR A 46 -24.36 -11.02 -20.79
C TYR A 46 -25.08 -10.00 -19.91
N LEU A 47 -26.10 -9.30 -20.44
CA LEU A 47 -26.90 -8.35 -19.65
C LEU A 47 -27.63 -9.03 -18.50
N ALA A 48 -28.19 -10.23 -18.72
CA ALA A 48 -28.80 -11.04 -17.68
C ALA A 48 -27.80 -11.43 -16.59
N LEU A 49 -26.54 -11.73 -16.96
CA LEU A 49 -25.48 -12.02 -16.00
C LEU A 49 -25.08 -10.79 -15.18
N VAL A 50 -24.94 -9.62 -15.81
CA VAL A 50 -24.69 -8.35 -15.09
C VAL A 50 -25.86 -8.02 -14.15
N PHE A 51 -27.09 -8.24 -14.59
CA PHE A 51 -28.28 -8.04 -13.78
C PHE A 51 -28.37 -9.04 -12.62
N LEU A 52 -28.00 -10.30 -12.83
CA LEU A 52 -27.89 -11.31 -11.77
C LEU A 52 -26.85 -10.89 -10.72
N VAL A 53 -25.67 -10.41 -11.15
CA VAL A 53 -24.63 -9.89 -10.26
C VAL A 53 -25.15 -8.70 -9.46
N LEU A 54 -25.94 -7.81 -10.07
CA LEU A 54 -26.59 -6.69 -9.38
C LEU A 54 -27.55 -7.16 -8.30
N ILE A 55 -28.47 -8.10 -8.61
CA ILE A 55 -29.41 -8.66 -7.64
C ILE A 55 -28.67 -9.37 -6.50
N LEU A 56 -27.69 -10.22 -6.82
CA LEU A 56 -26.90 -10.93 -5.81
C LEU A 56 -26.15 -9.96 -4.90
N SER A 57 -25.64 -8.85 -5.44
CA SER A 57 -24.94 -7.82 -4.67
C SER A 57 -25.85 -7.02 -3.75
N THR A 58 -27.15 -6.91 -4.07
CA THR A 58 -28.13 -6.18 -3.24
C THR A 58 -28.88 -7.05 -2.24
N CYS A 59 -29.07 -8.34 -2.53
CA CYS A 59 -30.05 -9.16 -1.81
C CYS A 59 -29.47 -10.17 -0.82
N VAL A 60 -28.20 -10.58 -0.93
CA VAL A 60 -27.69 -11.74 -0.18
C VAL A 60 -26.36 -11.43 0.53
N LYS A 61 -26.19 -12.00 1.74
CA LYS A 61 -24.89 -12.01 2.42
C LYS A 61 -23.88 -12.79 1.58
N LEU A 62 -22.70 -12.21 1.38
CA LEU A 62 -21.68 -12.72 0.44
C LEU A 62 -21.32 -14.20 0.68
N ASP A 63 -21.29 -14.63 1.94
CA ASP A 63 -20.89 -15.99 2.35
C ASP A 63 -21.72 -17.11 1.69
N TRP A 64 -22.98 -16.84 1.34
CA TRP A 64 -23.88 -17.84 0.75
C TRP A 64 -23.78 -17.91 -0.78
N CYS A 65 -23.23 -16.87 -1.41
CA CYS A 65 -23.25 -16.71 -2.86
C CYS A 65 -21.86 -16.70 -3.51
N ASP A 66 -20.79 -17.01 -2.76
CA ASP A 66 -19.42 -17.04 -3.26
C ASP A 66 -19.27 -17.86 -4.55
N TRP A 67 -19.92 -19.02 -4.63
CA TRP A 67 -19.86 -19.88 -5.81
C TRP A 67 -20.48 -19.25 -7.07
N TYR A 68 -21.56 -18.49 -6.93
CA TYR A 68 -22.20 -17.80 -8.07
C TYR A 68 -21.28 -16.71 -8.63
N PHE A 69 -20.64 -15.93 -7.76
CA PHE A 69 -19.68 -14.91 -8.19
C PHE A 69 -18.46 -15.54 -8.86
N LYS A 70 -17.98 -16.70 -8.39
CA LYS A 70 -16.89 -17.46 -9.04
C LYS A 70 -17.27 -17.92 -10.44
N ILE A 71 -18.46 -18.49 -10.63
CA ILE A 71 -18.93 -18.93 -11.96
C ILE A 71 -19.10 -17.73 -12.89
N ALA A 72 -19.75 -16.66 -12.42
CA ALA A 72 -19.93 -15.43 -13.18
C ALA A 72 -18.58 -14.81 -13.60
N ALA A 73 -17.60 -14.78 -12.69
CA ALA A 73 -16.24 -14.30 -12.95
C ALA A 73 -15.53 -15.14 -14.03
N ILE A 74 -15.57 -16.47 -13.93
CA ILE A 74 -14.95 -17.37 -14.92
C ILE A 74 -15.61 -17.17 -16.30
N PHE A 75 -16.95 -17.15 -16.34
CA PHE A 75 -17.69 -16.96 -17.59
C PHE A 75 -17.34 -15.63 -18.26
N MET A 76 -17.45 -14.51 -17.54
CA MET A 76 -17.10 -13.20 -18.10
C MET A 76 -15.61 -13.10 -18.46
N GLY A 77 -14.73 -13.74 -17.70
CA GLY A 77 -13.29 -13.83 -17.96
C GLY A 77 -12.96 -14.51 -19.29
N ILE A 78 -13.53 -15.69 -19.54
CA ILE A 78 -13.37 -16.42 -20.81
C ILE A 78 -13.86 -15.57 -21.97
N PHE A 79 -15.03 -14.94 -21.84
CA PHE A 79 -15.57 -14.05 -22.87
C PHE A 79 -14.66 -12.85 -23.15
N SER A 80 -14.06 -12.25 -22.13
CA SER A 80 -13.13 -11.13 -22.31
C SER A 80 -11.86 -11.53 -23.07
N ILE A 81 -11.35 -12.75 -22.84
CA ILE A 81 -10.20 -13.28 -23.59
C ILE A 81 -10.57 -13.50 -25.05
N LEU A 82 -11.72 -14.14 -25.32
CA LEU A 82 -12.23 -14.34 -26.68
C LEU A 82 -12.38 -13.00 -27.43
N MET A 83 -12.95 -11.99 -26.78
CA MET A 83 -13.09 -10.65 -27.34
C MET A 83 -11.73 -10.04 -27.70
N THR A 84 -10.75 -10.13 -26.79
CA THR A 84 -9.42 -9.58 -27.02
C THR A 84 -8.72 -10.25 -28.21
N VAL A 85 -8.82 -11.58 -28.33
CA VAL A 85 -8.20 -12.34 -29.44
C VAL A 85 -8.81 -11.94 -30.77
N VAL A 86 -10.14 -11.84 -30.85
CA VAL A 86 -10.81 -11.48 -32.09
C VAL A 86 -10.50 -10.03 -32.49
N VAL A 87 -10.46 -9.09 -31.54
CA VAL A 87 -10.03 -7.70 -31.83
C VAL A 87 -8.62 -7.67 -32.42
N ILE A 88 -7.68 -8.46 -31.88
CA ILE A 88 -6.32 -8.56 -32.43
C ILE A 88 -6.35 -9.07 -33.87
N ILE A 89 -7.11 -10.14 -34.15
CA ILE A 89 -7.25 -10.71 -35.50
C ILE A 89 -7.86 -9.68 -36.46
N SER A 90 -8.93 -8.99 -36.05
CA SER A 90 -9.59 -7.95 -36.85
C SER A 90 -8.63 -6.79 -37.17
N VAL A 91 -7.82 -6.36 -36.20
CA VAL A 91 -6.79 -5.33 -36.41
C VAL A 91 -5.71 -5.81 -37.40
N MET A 92 -5.36 -7.10 -37.42
CA MET A 92 -4.39 -7.64 -38.37
C MET A 92 -4.93 -7.77 -39.80
N GLN A 93 -6.25 -7.93 -39.96
CA GLN A 93 -6.89 -8.16 -41.26
C GLN A 93 -7.29 -6.89 -42.00
N VAL A 94 -7.65 -5.82 -41.27
CA VAL A 94 -8.08 -4.57 -41.91
C VAL A 94 -6.86 -3.84 -42.47
N GLN A 95 -6.93 -3.41 -43.73
CA GLN A 95 -6.01 -2.39 -44.25
C GLN A 95 -6.40 -1.05 -43.64
N ILE A 96 -5.87 -0.78 -42.44
CA ILE A 96 -6.37 0.29 -41.58
C ILE A 96 -5.91 1.67 -42.07
N ASN A 97 -6.83 2.63 -42.07
CA ASN A 97 -6.51 4.06 -42.04
C ASN A 97 -5.45 4.35 -40.96
N ALA A 98 -4.40 5.09 -41.33
CA ALA A 98 -3.24 5.38 -40.46
C ALA A 98 -3.64 5.91 -39.06
N LYS A 99 -4.76 6.65 -38.96
CA LYS A 99 -5.29 7.19 -37.70
C LYS A 99 -5.66 6.09 -36.69
N VAL A 100 -6.38 5.06 -37.12
CA VAL A 100 -6.83 3.97 -36.22
C VAL A 100 -5.64 3.09 -35.83
N TYR A 101 -4.66 2.91 -36.72
CA TYR A 101 -3.42 2.23 -36.38
C TYR A 101 -2.65 2.93 -35.25
N ILE A 102 -2.48 4.26 -35.34
CA ILE A 102 -1.80 5.06 -34.31
C ILE A 102 -2.55 4.96 -32.97
N ALA A 103 -3.89 5.00 -32.98
CA ALA A 103 -4.70 4.86 -31.77
C ALA A 103 -4.54 3.47 -31.11
N THR A 104 -4.61 2.40 -31.89
CA THR A 104 -4.43 1.03 -31.40
C THR A 104 -3.02 0.80 -30.87
N LEU A 105 -2.00 1.31 -31.57
CA LEU A 105 -0.61 1.26 -31.11
C LEU A 105 -0.44 2.02 -29.80
N GLY A 106 -1.07 3.19 -29.66
CA GLY A 106 -1.10 3.96 -28.42
C GLY A 106 -1.67 3.16 -27.24
N LEU A 107 -2.79 2.46 -27.44
CA LEU A 107 -3.37 1.58 -26.43
C LEU A 107 -2.44 0.42 -26.08
N LEU A 108 -1.84 -0.23 -27.08
CA LEU A 108 -0.93 -1.35 -26.86
C LEU A 108 0.34 -0.90 -26.11
N CYS A 109 0.85 0.30 -26.41
CA CYS A 109 1.93 0.94 -25.68
C CYS A 109 1.60 1.14 -24.19
N THR A 110 0.34 1.35 -23.79
CA THR A 110 0.00 1.49 -22.36
C THR A 110 0.25 0.21 -21.56
N TYR A 111 0.17 -0.97 -22.20
CA TYR A 111 0.49 -2.26 -21.57
C TYR A 111 1.98 -2.59 -21.64
N ILE A 112 2.67 -2.14 -22.70
CA ILE A 112 4.12 -2.34 -22.87
C ILE A 112 4.94 -1.38 -21.98
N LEU A 113 4.46 -0.17 -21.73
CA LEU A 113 5.22 0.85 -21.01
C LEU A 113 5.61 0.42 -19.57
N PRO A 114 4.71 -0.15 -18.73
CA PRO A 114 5.10 -0.69 -17.43
C PRO A 114 6.16 -1.80 -17.51
N MET A 115 6.11 -2.62 -18.57
CA MET A 115 7.10 -3.66 -18.85
C MET A 115 8.48 -3.02 -19.14
N LEU A 116 8.53 -2.03 -20.03
CA LEU A 116 9.78 -1.33 -20.39
C LEU A 116 10.37 -0.57 -19.20
N LEU A 117 9.52 0.08 -18.38
CA LEU A 117 9.96 0.82 -17.20
C LEU A 117 10.58 -0.06 -16.11
N ASN A 118 10.32 -1.37 -16.12
CA ASN A 118 10.85 -2.33 -15.15
C ASN A 118 11.80 -3.37 -15.76
N ILE A 119 12.45 -3.07 -16.89
CA ILE A 119 13.29 -4.02 -17.63
C ILE A 119 14.40 -4.64 -16.77
N ARG A 120 14.97 -3.89 -15.82
CA ARG A 120 16.06 -4.36 -14.95
C ARG A 120 15.65 -5.46 -13.97
N ASN A 121 14.37 -5.50 -13.57
CA ASN A 121 13.86 -6.50 -12.62
C ASN A 121 12.83 -7.43 -13.27
N LEU A 122 12.73 -7.45 -14.60
CA LEU A 122 11.67 -8.14 -15.30
C LEU A 122 11.89 -9.65 -15.29
N LYS A 123 11.17 -10.35 -14.42
CA LYS A 123 10.98 -11.80 -14.54
C LYS A 123 9.90 -12.04 -15.59
N PHE A 124 10.30 -12.17 -16.86
CA PHE A 124 9.40 -12.26 -18.02
C PHE A 124 8.23 -13.23 -17.84
N LEU A 125 8.50 -14.42 -17.28
CA LEU A 125 7.48 -15.44 -17.03
C LEU A 125 6.44 -14.99 -15.98
N ASN A 126 6.86 -14.26 -14.95
CA ASN A 126 5.95 -13.71 -13.95
C ASN A 126 5.13 -12.56 -14.50
N PHE A 127 5.71 -11.75 -15.39
CA PHE A 127 5.00 -10.69 -16.10
C PHE A 127 3.87 -11.29 -16.95
N TRP A 128 4.16 -12.29 -17.79
CA TRP A 128 3.13 -12.94 -18.61
C TRP A 128 2.03 -13.61 -17.79
N LYS A 129 2.38 -14.30 -16.70
CA LYS A 129 1.38 -14.84 -15.76
C LYS A 129 0.50 -13.72 -15.20
N GLY A 130 1.10 -12.62 -14.75
CA GLY A 130 0.38 -11.46 -14.23
C GLY A 130 -0.55 -10.82 -15.27
N THR A 131 -0.07 -10.63 -16.50
CA THR A 131 -0.85 -10.10 -17.61
C THR A 131 -2.04 -11.00 -17.95
N PHE A 132 -1.84 -12.32 -17.99
CA PHE A 132 -2.93 -13.27 -18.21
C PHE A 132 -3.98 -13.20 -17.09
N TYR A 133 -3.54 -13.17 -15.82
CA TYR A 133 -4.46 -12.98 -14.69
C TYR A 133 -5.21 -11.64 -14.78
N LEU A 134 -4.54 -10.57 -15.20
CA LEU A 134 -5.17 -9.26 -15.38
C LEU A 134 -6.30 -9.32 -16.42
N PHE A 135 -6.06 -9.93 -17.58
CA PHE A 135 -7.10 -10.06 -18.61
C PHE A 135 -8.27 -10.91 -18.16
N LEU A 136 -8.00 -12.02 -17.47
CA LEU A 136 -9.05 -12.91 -16.95
C LEU A 136 -9.87 -12.24 -15.83
N LEU A 137 -9.22 -11.47 -14.95
CA LEU A 137 -9.85 -10.80 -13.82
C LEU A 137 -10.44 -9.42 -14.16
N MET A 138 -10.09 -8.83 -15.31
CA MET A 138 -10.61 -7.53 -15.74
C MET A 138 -12.15 -7.45 -15.70
N PRO A 139 -12.93 -8.37 -16.29
CA PRO A 139 -14.39 -8.33 -16.21
C PRO A 139 -14.92 -8.46 -14.78
N THR A 140 -14.24 -9.25 -13.93
CA THR A 140 -14.59 -9.39 -12.50
C THR A 140 -14.39 -8.08 -11.76
N TYR A 141 -13.26 -7.41 -12.01
CA TYR A 141 -12.97 -6.11 -11.42
C TYR A 141 -13.97 -5.05 -11.87
N ILE A 142 -14.23 -4.98 -13.18
CA ILE A 142 -15.11 -3.96 -13.75
C ILE A 142 -16.56 -4.20 -13.35
N ASN A 143 -17.09 -5.40 -13.52
CA ASN A 143 -18.51 -5.66 -13.31
C ASN A 143 -18.80 -6.06 -11.87
N ILE A 144 -18.22 -7.16 -11.38
CA ILE A 144 -18.59 -7.71 -10.06
C ILE A 144 -18.17 -6.78 -8.93
N ILE A 145 -16.89 -6.42 -8.85
CA ILE A 145 -16.37 -5.62 -7.74
C ILE A 145 -16.99 -4.22 -7.73
N SER A 146 -17.14 -3.57 -8.89
CA SER A 146 -17.77 -2.24 -8.95
C SER A 146 -19.24 -2.26 -8.55
N ILE A 147 -20.02 -3.21 -9.07
CA ILE A 147 -21.44 -3.37 -8.70
C ILE A 147 -21.56 -3.63 -7.20
N TYR A 148 -20.73 -4.55 -6.68
CA TYR A 148 -20.72 -4.87 -5.26
C TYR A 148 -20.36 -3.66 -4.39
N ALA A 149 -19.34 -2.89 -4.75
CA ALA A 149 -18.91 -1.70 -4.02
C ALA A 149 -20.01 -0.62 -3.97
N VAL A 150 -20.70 -0.38 -5.09
CA VAL A 150 -21.81 0.60 -5.14
C VAL A 150 -23.02 0.11 -4.35
N ALA A 151 -23.39 -1.17 -4.48
CA ALA A 151 -24.47 -1.77 -3.71
C ALA A 151 -24.18 -1.74 -2.19
N ASN A 152 -22.91 -1.83 -1.80
CA ASN A 152 -22.47 -1.91 -0.41
C ASN A 152 -21.80 -0.62 0.12
N THR A 153 -22.06 0.54 -0.49
CA THR A 153 -21.54 1.84 -0.04
C THR A 153 -22.00 2.26 1.38
N HIS A 154 -22.88 1.49 2.01
CA HIS A 154 -23.34 1.71 3.38
C HIS A 154 -22.45 1.04 4.44
N ASP A 155 -21.64 0.04 4.07
CA ASP A 155 -20.75 -0.65 5.00
C ASP A 155 -19.43 0.10 5.21
N VAL A 156 -19.44 1.45 5.12
CA VAL A 156 -18.25 2.29 5.40
C VAL A 156 -18.10 2.56 6.91
N THR A 157 -18.71 1.74 7.76
CA THR A 157 -18.60 1.83 9.24
C THR A 157 -17.22 1.43 9.79
N TRP A 158 -16.19 1.39 8.94
CA TRP A 158 -14.84 0.84 9.17
C TRP A 158 -14.01 1.47 10.30
N GLY A 159 -14.59 2.32 11.15
CA GLY A 159 -13.84 2.93 12.25
C GLY A 159 -14.63 3.32 13.49
N SER A 160 -15.93 3.02 13.58
CA SER A 160 -16.76 3.51 14.71
C SER A 160 -17.82 2.53 15.16
N ARG A 161 -17.55 1.21 15.08
CA ARG A 161 -18.42 0.23 15.75
C ARG A 161 -18.25 0.41 17.26
N ALA A 162 -19.32 0.81 17.94
CA ALA A 162 -19.36 0.83 19.39
C ALA A 162 -19.02 -0.58 19.94
N PRO A 163 -18.30 -0.67 21.07
CA PRO A 163 -17.91 -1.96 21.63
C PRO A 163 -19.14 -2.86 21.87
N PRO A 164 -19.03 -4.17 21.66
CA PRO A 164 -20.15 -5.13 21.68
C PRO A 164 -20.91 -5.18 23.02
N ASN A 165 -20.36 -4.57 24.07
CA ASN A 165 -20.90 -4.60 25.42
C ASN A 165 -21.82 -3.42 25.75
N SER A 166 -21.96 -2.44 24.86
CA SER A 166 -23.02 -1.44 25.00
C SER A 166 -24.33 -2.05 24.51
N GLN A 167 -25.09 -2.69 25.41
CA GLN A 167 -26.53 -2.93 25.24
C GLN A 167 -27.28 -1.59 25.25
N HIS A 168 -26.91 -0.70 24.33
CA HIS A 168 -27.59 0.56 24.17
C HIS A 168 -28.90 0.28 23.47
N LYS A 169 -30.03 0.55 24.14
CA LYS A 169 -31.32 0.73 23.48
C LYS A 169 -31.08 1.61 22.27
N GLU A 170 -31.29 1.06 21.07
CA GLU A 170 -31.20 1.77 19.80
C GLU A 170 -31.97 3.08 19.98
N THR A 171 -31.24 4.19 20.03
CA THR A 171 -31.88 5.48 20.26
C THR A 171 -32.73 5.78 19.03
N SER A 172 -33.85 6.49 19.20
CA SER A 172 -34.69 6.89 18.06
C SER A 172 -33.90 7.67 16.99
N ARG A 173 -32.75 8.24 17.36
CA ARG A 173 -31.79 8.90 16.46
C ARG A 173 -31.01 7.91 15.59
N GLU A 174 -30.49 6.82 16.16
CA GLU A 174 -29.77 5.78 15.40
C GLU A 174 -30.70 5.09 14.39
N ARG A 175 -31.94 4.80 14.78
CA ARG A 175 -32.94 4.24 13.87
C ARG A 175 -33.26 5.19 12.71
N LYS A 176 -33.38 6.50 12.96
CA LYS A 176 -33.59 7.50 11.91
C LYS A 176 -32.39 7.58 10.96
N GLN A 177 -31.17 7.62 11.50
CA GLN A 177 -29.95 7.61 10.70
C GLN A 177 -29.87 6.34 9.82
N ARG A 178 -30.19 5.17 10.37
CA ARG A 178 -30.23 3.91 9.63
C ARG A 178 -31.17 3.98 8.41
N VAL A 179 -32.37 4.51 8.60
CA VAL A 179 -33.35 4.68 7.51
C VAL A 179 -32.86 5.71 6.47
N GLU A 180 -32.27 6.82 6.91
CA GLU A 180 -31.68 7.81 6.00
C GLU A 180 -30.55 7.21 5.15
N TYR A 181 -29.67 6.41 5.76
CA TYR A 181 -28.59 5.71 5.04
C TYR A 181 -29.13 4.66 4.06
N GLU A 182 -30.18 3.92 4.42
CA GLU A 182 -30.82 2.95 3.53
C GLU A 182 -31.46 3.63 2.31
N ASN A 183 -32.12 4.78 2.52
CA ASN A 183 -32.68 5.59 1.44
C ASN A 183 -31.59 6.20 0.55
N PHE A 184 -30.54 6.75 1.15
CA PHE A 184 -29.40 7.29 0.42
C PHE A 184 -28.74 6.21 -0.46
N ARG A 185 -28.53 5.01 0.08
CA ARG A 185 -27.97 3.86 -0.66
C ARG A 185 -28.83 3.50 -1.88
N SER A 186 -30.13 3.33 -1.69
CA SER A 186 -31.04 2.96 -2.77
C SER A 186 -31.08 4.04 -3.86
N ASN A 187 -31.16 5.32 -3.47
CA ASN A 187 -31.15 6.45 -4.40
C ASN A 187 -29.82 6.53 -5.16
N TRP A 188 -28.69 6.34 -4.47
CA TRP A 188 -27.36 6.34 -5.08
C TRP A 188 -27.20 5.18 -6.07
N LEU A 189 -27.65 3.98 -5.71
CA LEU A 189 -27.61 2.82 -6.60
C LEU A 189 -28.47 3.03 -7.86
N VAL A 190 -29.69 3.55 -7.72
CA VAL A 190 -30.57 3.85 -8.86
C VAL A 190 -29.94 4.91 -9.77
N PHE A 191 -29.39 5.97 -9.19
CA PHE A 191 -28.67 7.00 -9.95
C PHE A 191 -27.47 6.41 -10.70
N TRP A 192 -26.69 5.56 -10.04
CA TRP A 192 -25.54 4.88 -10.65
C TRP A 192 -25.95 3.95 -11.80
N ILE A 193 -27.01 3.15 -11.64
CA ILE A 193 -27.57 2.29 -12.70
C ILE A 193 -27.98 3.16 -13.90
N PHE A 194 -28.73 4.24 -13.66
CA PHE A 194 -29.17 5.16 -14.70
C PHE A 194 -28.00 5.74 -15.49
N LEU A 195 -26.95 6.21 -14.80
CA LEU A 195 -25.75 6.74 -15.45
C LEU A 195 -25.03 5.70 -16.32
N ASN A 196 -24.94 4.44 -15.86
CA ASN A 196 -24.30 3.38 -16.65
C ASN A 196 -25.13 2.98 -17.87
N ILE A 197 -26.46 2.94 -17.73
CA ILE A 197 -27.37 2.72 -18.88
C ILE A 197 -27.21 3.85 -19.89
N LEU A 198 -27.22 5.11 -19.44
CA LEU A 198 -27.07 6.26 -20.32
C LEU A 198 -25.71 6.27 -21.02
N ALA A 199 -24.63 6.00 -20.30
CA ALA A 199 -23.28 5.92 -20.87
C ALA A 199 -23.16 4.79 -21.91
N GLY A 200 -23.63 3.59 -21.57
CA GLY A 200 -23.60 2.45 -22.48
C GLY A 200 -24.44 2.67 -23.73
N TRP A 201 -25.68 3.15 -23.55
CA TRP A 201 -26.58 3.50 -24.65
C TRP A 201 -25.99 4.58 -25.56
N SER A 202 -25.40 5.64 -24.99
CA SER A 202 -24.80 6.73 -25.77
C SER A 202 -23.66 6.21 -26.66
N VAL A 203 -22.76 5.39 -26.12
CA VAL A 203 -21.65 4.82 -26.90
C VAL A 203 -22.14 3.88 -27.99
N ILE A 204 -23.12 3.02 -27.70
CA ILE A 204 -23.73 2.14 -28.70
C ILE A 204 -24.44 2.95 -29.78
N PHE A 205 -25.19 3.98 -29.41
CA PHE A 205 -25.91 4.86 -30.33
C PHE A 205 -24.96 5.55 -31.30
N ILE A 206 -23.91 6.18 -30.77
CA ILE A 206 -22.87 6.84 -31.55
C ILE A 206 -22.15 5.86 -32.49
N SER A 207 -21.84 4.65 -32.00
CA SER A 207 -21.17 3.63 -32.80
C SER A 207 -22.03 3.14 -33.97
N ARG A 208 -23.35 3.34 -33.97
CA ARG A 208 -24.25 2.88 -35.03
C ARG A 208 -24.35 3.87 -36.18
N GLU A 209 -24.23 5.16 -35.93
CA GLU A 209 -24.42 6.19 -36.96
C GLU A 209 -23.22 6.39 -37.90
N ASP A 210 -22.26 5.46 -37.89
CA ASP A 210 -20.99 5.53 -38.64
C ASP A 210 -20.25 6.88 -38.47
N GLN A 211 -20.46 7.54 -37.32
CA GLN A 211 -19.83 8.81 -36.97
C GLN A 211 -18.39 8.56 -36.51
N THR A 212 -17.54 8.12 -37.45
CA THR A 212 -16.12 7.84 -37.24
C THR A 212 -15.36 9.03 -36.63
N GLU A 213 -15.77 10.26 -36.94
CA GLU A 213 -15.22 11.49 -36.34
C GLU A 213 -15.48 11.57 -34.83
N TYR A 214 -16.68 11.21 -34.35
CA TYR A 214 -16.98 11.23 -32.92
C TYR A 214 -16.18 10.17 -32.16
N LEU A 215 -16.07 8.97 -32.73
CA LEU A 215 -15.27 7.89 -32.15
C LEU A 215 -13.80 8.33 -31.99
N PHE A 216 -13.27 9.07 -32.96
CA PHE A 216 -11.93 9.68 -32.86
C PHE A 216 -11.82 10.66 -31.69
N TYR A 217 -12.79 11.56 -31.47
CA TYR A 217 -12.78 12.47 -30.32
C TYR A 217 -12.84 11.73 -28.98
N VAL A 218 -13.64 10.66 -28.87
CA VAL A 218 -13.71 9.83 -27.66
C VAL A 218 -12.36 9.16 -27.38
N VAL A 219 -11.77 8.54 -28.40
CA VAL A 219 -10.45 7.89 -28.28
C VAL A 219 -9.37 8.91 -27.95
N ALA A 220 -9.41 10.10 -28.57
CA ALA A 220 -8.49 11.19 -28.27
C ALA A 220 -8.66 11.71 -26.83
N ALA A 221 -9.88 11.82 -26.33
CA ALA A 221 -10.17 12.21 -24.95
C ALA A 221 -9.64 11.17 -23.95
N ILE A 222 -9.88 9.88 -24.19
CA ILE A 222 -9.32 8.79 -23.37
C ILE A 222 -7.79 8.82 -23.43
N GLY A 223 -7.22 8.97 -24.62
CA GLY A 223 -5.78 9.11 -24.83
C GLY A 223 -5.18 10.29 -24.08
N ALA A 224 -5.86 11.44 -24.07
CA ALA A 224 -5.46 12.63 -23.32
C ALA A 224 -5.52 12.40 -21.79
N ILE A 225 -6.53 11.68 -21.30
CA ILE A 225 -6.61 11.31 -19.87
C ILE A 225 -5.45 10.39 -19.49
N VAL A 226 -5.14 9.37 -20.29
CA VAL A 226 -4.00 8.47 -20.02
C VAL A 226 -2.67 9.22 -20.15
N GLY A 227 -2.53 10.03 -21.20
CA GLY A 227 -1.35 10.86 -21.46
C GLY A 227 -1.07 11.82 -20.31
N SER A 228 -2.10 12.49 -19.77
CA SER A 228 -1.95 13.37 -18.62
C SER A 228 -1.48 12.61 -17.36
N LYS A 229 -1.98 11.40 -17.11
CA LYS A 229 -1.50 10.56 -16.00
C LYS A 229 -0.03 10.20 -16.14
N LEU A 230 0.40 9.81 -17.33
CA LEU A 230 1.80 9.52 -17.62
C LEU A 230 2.68 10.76 -17.43
N PHE A 231 2.23 11.90 -17.95
CA PHE A 231 2.92 13.18 -17.80
C PHE A 231 3.10 13.56 -16.32
N PHE A 232 2.04 13.53 -15.52
CA PHE A 232 2.12 13.86 -14.10
C PHE A 232 2.95 12.85 -13.29
N SER A 233 2.93 11.56 -13.65
CA SER A 233 3.78 10.54 -13.02
C SER A 233 5.27 10.79 -13.29
N ILE A 234 5.61 11.13 -14.53
CA ILE A 234 6.98 11.51 -14.91
C ILE A 234 7.39 12.79 -14.18
N LEU A 235 6.54 13.82 -14.19
CA LEU A 235 6.78 15.09 -13.50
C LEU A 235 7.03 14.87 -12.01
N TYR A 236 6.18 14.08 -11.35
CA TYR A 236 6.33 13.72 -9.94
C TYR A 236 7.66 13.01 -9.68
N LYS A 237 8.05 12.04 -10.52
CA LYS A 237 9.32 11.33 -10.36
C LYS A 237 10.53 12.24 -10.54
N VAL A 238 10.48 13.16 -11.51
CA VAL A 238 11.52 14.17 -11.72
C VAL A 238 11.62 15.09 -10.50
N MET A 239 10.48 15.62 -10.02
CA MET A 239 10.41 16.45 -8.82
C MET A 239 10.96 15.72 -7.59
N TYR A 240 10.55 14.47 -7.37
CA TYR A 240 11.02 13.62 -6.29
C TYR A 240 12.53 13.42 -6.34
N LEU A 241 13.09 13.10 -7.51
CA LEU A 241 14.54 12.94 -7.68
C LEU A 241 15.30 14.26 -7.45
N CYS A 242 14.75 15.40 -7.88
CA CYS A 242 15.32 16.72 -7.63
C CYS A 242 15.32 17.08 -6.14
N VAL A 243 14.19 16.90 -5.46
CA VAL A 243 14.05 17.15 -4.02
C VAL A 243 14.94 16.20 -3.23
N HIS A 244 14.94 14.91 -3.55
CA HIS A 244 15.77 13.91 -2.88
C HIS A 244 17.28 14.19 -3.08
N LYS A 245 17.71 14.60 -4.28
CA LYS A 245 19.09 15.05 -4.52
C LYS A 245 19.42 16.30 -3.70
N ARG A 246 18.52 17.27 -3.60
CA ARG A 246 18.71 18.48 -2.77
C ARG A 246 18.81 18.13 -1.29
N LEU A 247 17.91 17.28 -0.78
CA LEU A 247 17.92 16.85 0.62
C LEU A 247 19.19 16.05 0.94
N LYS A 248 19.60 15.14 0.05
CA LYS A 248 20.84 14.37 0.21
C LYS A 248 22.08 15.28 0.23
N ARG A 249 22.12 16.34 -0.60
CA ARG A 249 23.19 17.35 -0.55
C ARG A 249 23.18 18.12 0.77
N LYS A 250 22.02 18.53 1.29
CA LYS A 250 21.90 19.20 2.59
C LYS A 250 22.42 18.33 3.74
N ILE A 251 22.00 17.06 3.80
CA ILE A 251 22.46 16.11 4.83
C ILE A 251 23.97 15.88 4.72
N HIS A 252 24.51 15.75 3.51
CA HIS A 252 25.96 15.60 3.32
C HIS A 252 26.74 16.84 3.76
N ASN A 253 26.25 18.04 3.47
CA ASN A 253 26.87 19.29 3.91
C ASN A 253 26.81 19.44 5.45
N GLN A 254 25.69 19.12 6.09
CA GLN A 254 25.59 19.12 7.56
C GLN A 254 26.54 18.12 8.22
N LYS A 255 26.68 16.90 7.66
CA LYS A 255 27.67 15.93 8.16
C LYS A 255 29.10 16.44 8.00
N LYS A 256 29.39 17.14 6.92
CA LYS A 256 30.70 17.75 6.69
C LYS A 256 30.98 18.87 7.69
N GLU A 257 30.01 19.73 7.97
CA GLU A 257 30.11 20.80 8.98
C GLU A 257 30.27 20.24 10.41
N HIS A 258 29.49 19.24 10.80
CA HIS A 258 29.65 18.58 12.11
C HIS A 258 30.98 17.83 12.24
N GLY A 259 31.44 17.16 11.17
CA GLY A 259 32.76 16.54 11.14
C GLY A 259 33.88 17.58 11.33
N TYR A 260 33.81 18.71 10.65
CA TYR A 260 34.77 19.80 10.84
C TYR A 260 34.75 20.40 12.25
N GLN A 261 33.57 20.50 12.89
CA GLN A 261 33.49 20.97 14.27
C GLN A 261 34.15 19.99 15.24
N PHE A 262 33.93 18.69 15.06
CA PHE A 262 34.56 17.65 15.86
C PHE A 262 36.10 17.69 15.73
N ASP A 263 36.62 17.77 14.51
CA ASP A 263 38.07 17.88 14.25
C ASP A 263 38.68 19.18 14.85
N LEU A 264 37.90 20.25 14.96
CA LEU A 264 38.32 21.52 15.56
C LEU A 264 38.35 21.47 17.09
N GLU A 265 37.41 20.75 17.71
CA GLU A 265 37.37 20.52 19.16
C GLU A 265 38.52 19.61 19.60
N GLU A 266 38.78 18.52 18.89
CA GLU A 266 39.91 17.61 19.15
C GLU A 266 41.25 18.36 19.12
N LYS A 267 41.49 19.19 18.10
CA LYS A 267 42.70 20.05 18.02
C LYS A 267 42.81 21.12 19.10
N LYS A 268 41.71 21.52 19.74
CA LYS A 268 41.75 22.44 20.89
C LYS A 268 42.12 21.68 22.16
N GLU A 269 41.60 20.47 22.32
CA GLU A 269 41.91 19.60 23.45
C GLU A 269 43.39 19.18 23.44
N ASP A 270 43.92 18.78 22.28
CA ASP A 270 45.35 18.46 22.12
C ASP A 270 46.27 19.64 22.50
N ARG A 271 45.95 20.85 22.02
CA ARG A 271 46.73 22.06 22.37
C ARG A 271 46.63 22.44 23.85
N SER A 272 45.48 22.18 24.47
CA SER A 272 45.30 22.37 25.92
C SER A 272 46.15 21.38 26.71
N ASN A 273 46.16 20.11 26.32
CA ASN A 273 46.95 19.06 26.93
C ASN A 273 48.45 19.31 26.78
N ASP A 274 48.92 19.74 25.60
CA ASP A 274 50.31 20.14 25.38
C ASP A 274 50.72 21.34 26.25
N SER A 275 49.85 22.34 26.38
CA SER A 275 50.10 23.51 27.22
C SER A 275 50.15 23.15 28.71
N ALA A 276 49.26 22.25 29.16
CA ALA A 276 49.25 21.73 30.52
C ALA A 276 50.50 20.88 30.80
N SER A 277 50.88 20.02 29.87
CA SER A 277 52.09 19.20 29.93
C SER A 277 53.36 20.06 30.00
N GLN A 278 53.48 21.11 29.18
CA GLN A 278 54.58 22.06 29.25
C GLN A 278 54.62 22.82 30.57
N LYS A 279 53.46 23.28 31.09
CA LYS A 279 53.39 23.93 32.41
C LYS A 279 53.83 22.98 33.52
N PHE A 280 53.37 21.74 33.49
CA PHE A 280 53.77 20.71 34.46
C PHE A 280 55.27 20.44 34.39
N HIS A 281 55.82 20.26 33.19
CA HIS A 281 57.25 20.03 32.98
C HIS A 281 58.11 21.22 33.44
N ASN A 282 57.64 22.45 33.26
CA ASN A 282 58.30 23.66 33.76
C ASN A 282 58.24 23.76 35.28
N LEU A 283 57.06 23.52 35.89
CA LEU A 283 56.90 23.46 37.34
C LEU A 283 57.83 22.41 37.96
N TRP A 284 57.86 21.22 37.37
CA TRP A 284 58.72 20.11 37.79
C TRP A 284 60.21 20.47 37.73
N ARG A 285 60.67 21.11 36.64
CA ARG A 285 62.04 21.65 36.56
C ARG A 285 62.34 22.68 37.64
N THR A 286 61.41 23.59 37.93
CA THR A 286 61.63 24.62 38.97
C THR A 286 61.63 24.03 40.39
N SER A 287 60.79 23.04 40.68
CA SER A 287 60.75 22.39 42.00
C SER A 287 61.95 21.49 42.27
N HIS A 288 62.66 21.05 41.23
CA HIS A 288 63.84 20.21 41.35
C HIS A 288 65.16 20.91 41.05
N ALA A 289 65.16 22.24 40.89
CA ALA A 289 66.39 23.03 40.78
C ALA A 289 67.27 23.02 42.06
N GLY A 290 66.80 22.40 43.16
CA GLY A 290 67.52 22.27 44.42
C GLY A 290 67.81 20.83 44.87
N PHE A 291 67.43 19.81 44.11
CA PHE A 291 67.75 18.41 44.46
C PHE A 291 68.98 17.95 43.67
N PRO A 292 70.03 17.44 44.34
CA PRO A 292 71.16 16.85 43.63
C PRO A 292 70.65 15.66 42.80
N PRO A 293 71.21 15.42 41.60
CA PRO A 293 70.80 14.27 40.80
C PRO A 293 70.96 13.01 41.65
N ALA A 294 69.92 12.17 41.68
CA ALA A 294 69.98 10.87 42.33
C ALA A 294 71.22 10.13 41.79
N SER A 295 72.19 9.87 42.66
CA SER A 295 73.37 9.11 42.32
C SER A 295 72.94 7.66 42.18
N TYR A 296 72.74 7.23 40.95
CA TYR A 296 72.71 5.81 40.61
C TYR A 296 74.13 5.27 40.78
N ASP A 297 74.27 4.07 41.33
CA ASP A 297 75.52 3.34 41.21
C ASP A 297 75.76 2.93 39.75
N SER A 298 76.94 2.41 39.45
CA SER A 298 77.30 1.96 38.10
C SER A 298 76.41 0.83 37.55
N GLU A 299 75.50 0.27 38.35
CA GLU A 299 74.57 -0.80 37.98
C GLU A 299 73.10 -0.36 37.91
N GLY A 300 72.76 0.86 38.33
CA GLY A 300 71.45 1.48 38.12
C GLY A 300 70.37 1.15 39.15
N GLN A 301 70.70 0.66 40.36
CA GLN A 301 69.68 0.31 41.37
C GLN A 301 69.44 1.41 42.42
N LEU A 302 68.17 1.65 42.74
CA LEU A 302 67.70 2.64 43.71
C LEU A 302 67.72 2.06 45.13
N ARG A 303 68.46 2.68 46.05
CA ARG A 303 68.60 2.22 47.44
C ARG A 303 67.43 2.73 48.29
N VAL A 304 66.59 1.85 48.83
CA VAL A 304 65.46 2.18 49.73
C VAL A 304 65.58 1.35 51.01
N ASP A 305 65.76 2.02 52.16
CA ASP A 305 65.81 1.39 53.50
C ASP A 305 64.39 1.09 54.02
N SER A 306 64.17 -0.10 54.57
CA SER A 306 62.87 -0.66 54.94
C SER A 306 62.75 -0.98 56.43
N SER A 307 61.74 -0.43 57.11
CA SER A 307 61.25 -0.94 58.40
C SER A 307 59.88 -0.36 58.78
N GLU A 308 58.79 -1.13 58.61
CA GLU A 308 57.61 -1.26 59.51
C GLU A 308 56.47 -2.12 58.88
N PRO A 309 55.74 -2.98 59.63
CA PRO A 309 54.67 -3.83 59.07
C PRO A 309 53.24 -3.40 59.48
N LEU A 310 52.25 -3.60 58.59
CA LEU A 310 50.82 -3.33 58.79
C LEU A 310 49.96 -4.61 58.61
N GLY A 311 48.90 -4.71 59.42
CA GLY A 311 48.07 -5.90 59.65
C GLY A 311 46.94 -6.19 58.66
N PHE A 312 46.40 -7.40 58.81
CA PHE A 312 45.50 -8.15 57.92
C PHE A 312 44.03 -8.05 58.40
N PHE A 313 43.05 -7.91 57.49
CA PHE A 313 41.61 -8.10 57.77
C PHE A 313 40.92 -8.79 56.58
N GLU A 314 40.15 -9.84 56.86
CA GLU A 314 39.48 -10.72 55.89
C GLU A 314 37.97 -10.73 56.18
N GLY A 315 37.12 -10.56 55.17
CA GLY A 315 35.66 -10.49 55.28
C GLY A 315 34.95 -11.35 54.23
N LYS A 316 33.99 -12.16 54.69
CA LYS A 316 33.26 -13.22 53.99
C LYS A 316 31.82 -12.79 53.66
N VAL A 317 31.24 -13.24 52.54
CA VAL A 317 29.86 -12.95 52.09
C VAL A 317 29.14 -14.27 51.79
N ASP A 318 27.95 -14.46 52.37
CA ASP A 318 27.07 -15.61 52.16
C ASP A 318 25.89 -15.29 51.23
N SER A 319 25.37 -16.33 50.56
CA SER A 319 24.28 -16.33 49.58
C SER A 319 23.11 -17.16 50.12
N ASP A 320 21.86 -16.75 49.88
CA ASP A 320 20.68 -17.60 50.14
C ASP A 320 19.60 -17.47 49.06
N ALA A 321 18.95 -18.61 48.82
CA ALA A 321 17.86 -18.87 47.90
C ALA A 321 16.55 -19.11 48.68
N SER A 322 15.38 -18.98 48.04
CA SER A 322 14.23 -19.86 48.30
C SER A 322 13.05 -19.64 47.36
N GLU A 323 12.33 -20.75 47.21
CA GLU A 323 11.28 -21.18 46.30
C GLU A 323 9.89 -21.02 46.97
N ASN A 324 8.79 -20.88 46.22
CA ASN A 324 7.52 -21.52 46.63
C ASN A 324 6.41 -21.56 45.55
N VAL A 325 5.68 -22.67 45.62
CA VAL A 325 4.61 -23.22 44.78
C VAL A 325 3.23 -22.86 45.35
N ARG A 326 2.19 -22.73 44.51
CA ARG A 326 0.80 -23.05 44.89
C ARG A 326 -0.12 -23.34 43.70
N GLU A 327 -0.72 -24.54 43.74
CA GLU A 327 -1.85 -25.03 42.96
C GLU A 327 -3.18 -24.41 43.42
N SER A 328 -4.16 -24.31 42.53
CA SER A 328 -5.59 -24.31 42.85
C SER A 328 -6.41 -24.76 41.63
N SER A 329 -7.11 -25.88 41.80
CA SER A 329 -8.09 -26.48 40.90
C SER A 329 -9.48 -25.89 41.17
N GLU A 330 -10.33 -25.75 40.15
CA GLU A 330 -11.77 -26.06 40.29
C GLU A 330 -12.49 -26.19 38.94
N ASP A 331 -13.51 -27.04 38.98
CA ASP A 331 -14.23 -27.76 37.94
C ASP A 331 -15.41 -26.96 37.33
N GLY A 332 -15.91 -27.38 36.17
CA GLY A 332 -17.20 -26.87 35.66
C GLY A 332 -17.48 -27.16 34.19
N GLY A 333 -17.85 -28.40 33.87
CA GLY A 333 -18.18 -28.82 32.51
C GLY A 333 -19.53 -28.33 31.97
N MET A 334 -19.61 -28.19 30.65
CA MET A 334 -20.78 -28.62 29.88
C MET A 334 -20.36 -29.19 28.53
N ARG A 335 -21.07 -30.24 28.16
CA ARG A 335 -20.84 -31.22 27.12
C ARG A 335 -21.78 -30.89 25.96
N GLU A 336 -21.26 -30.77 24.75
CA GLU A 336 -22.09 -30.96 23.55
C GLU A 336 -21.31 -31.72 22.47
N GLU A 337 -21.99 -32.72 21.91
CA GLU A 337 -21.47 -33.79 21.07
C GLU A 337 -21.51 -33.45 19.57
N ARG A 338 -20.52 -34.02 18.85
CA ARG A 338 -20.51 -34.46 17.43
C ARG A 338 -20.61 -33.39 16.31
N MET A 339 -19.61 -33.38 15.42
CA MET A 339 -19.50 -34.35 14.31
C MET A 339 -18.12 -34.24 13.65
N GLY A 340 -17.50 -35.40 13.39
CA GLY A 340 -16.19 -35.50 12.76
C GLY A 340 -16.21 -35.27 11.26
N ARG A 341 -15.12 -34.68 10.76
CA ARG A 341 -14.54 -34.94 9.45
C ARG A 341 -13.03 -34.97 9.61
N GLY A 342 -12.45 -36.12 9.28
CA GLY A 342 -11.00 -36.28 9.20
C GLY A 342 -10.43 -35.65 7.94
N GLY A 343 -9.13 -35.35 7.98
CA GLY A 343 -8.34 -35.13 6.79
C GLY A 343 -7.21 -34.13 6.93
N LEU A 344 -6.00 -34.66 7.10
CA LEU A 344 -4.69 -34.13 6.70
C LEU A 344 -4.09 -32.97 7.52
N ASP A 345 -3.35 -33.36 8.56
CA ASP A 345 -2.32 -32.55 9.20
C ASP A 345 -1.12 -32.33 8.26
N MET A 346 -0.78 -31.07 8.00
CA MET A 346 0.56 -30.64 7.56
C MET A 346 1.17 -29.73 8.63
N PRO A 347 2.49 -29.80 8.92
CA PRO A 347 3.07 -29.07 10.04
C PRO A 347 3.27 -27.59 9.71
N LEU A 348 2.58 -26.72 10.45
CA LEU A 348 2.56 -25.25 10.32
C LEU A 348 3.72 -24.52 11.05
N GLU A 349 4.72 -25.24 11.55
CA GLU A 349 5.69 -24.70 12.52
C GLU A 349 6.84 -23.86 11.91
N LYS A 350 6.92 -23.74 10.57
CA LYS A 350 8.00 -23.00 9.88
C LYS A 350 7.60 -21.65 9.28
N VAL A 351 6.31 -21.30 9.28
CA VAL A 351 5.83 -20.02 8.73
C VAL A 351 5.75 -18.93 9.81
N GLU A 352 5.52 -19.29 11.07
CA GLU A 352 5.39 -18.33 12.18
C GLU A 352 6.71 -17.61 12.51
N ARG A 353 7.85 -18.32 12.45
CA ARG A 353 9.18 -17.71 12.67
C ARG A 353 9.65 -16.72 11.59
N ARG A 354 8.97 -16.65 10.44
CA ARG A 354 9.21 -15.59 9.43
C ARG A 354 8.30 -14.38 9.61
N LYS A 355 7.17 -14.53 10.32
CA LYS A 355 6.23 -13.43 10.59
C LYS A 355 6.75 -12.52 11.71
N GLU A 356 7.28 -13.12 12.79
CA GLU A 356 7.88 -12.37 13.92
C GLU A 356 9.08 -11.50 13.51
N ARG A 357 9.84 -11.92 12.48
CA ARG A 357 11.01 -11.17 12.02
C ARG A 357 10.66 -9.96 11.13
N CYS A 358 9.45 -9.92 10.56
CA CYS A 358 8.95 -8.77 9.83
C CYS A 358 8.28 -7.75 10.76
N ASP A 359 7.58 -8.20 11.80
CA ASP A 359 6.94 -7.29 12.78
C ASP A 359 7.95 -6.46 13.58
N PHE A 360 9.14 -7.01 13.88
CA PHE A 360 10.17 -6.27 14.61
C PHE A 360 10.75 -5.08 13.81
N ARG A 361 10.72 -5.15 12.48
CA ARG A 361 11.19 -4.04 11.62
C ARG A 361 10.18 -2.91 11.58
N ASP A 362 8.91 -3.27 11.51
CA ASP A 362 7.77 -2.34 11.50
C ASP A 362 7.64 -1.57 12.83
N GLU A 363 7.95 -2.21 13.95
CA GLU A 363 7.86 -1.58 15.27
C GLU A 363 9.00 -0.57 15.53
N SER A 364 10.16 -0.75 14.89
CA SER A 364 11.26 0.21 14.92
C SER A 364 10.96 1.48 14.11
N GLU A 365 10.28 1.35 12.95
CA GLU A 365 9.83 2.49 12.14
C GLU A 365 8.70 3.26 12.84
N ARG A 366 7.74 2.56 13.46
CA ARG A 366 6.65 3.19 14.25
C ARG A 366 7.12 3.91 15.52
N ARG A 367 8.27 3.52 16.11
CA ARG A 367 8.89 4.30 17.21
C ARG A 367 9.54 5.58 16.69
N CYS A 368 10.14 5.54 15.50
CA CYS A 368 10.74 6.72 14.88
C CYS A 368 9.67 7.76 14.50
N GLU A 369 8.53 7.32 13.94
CA GLU A 369 7.41 8.21 13.58
C GLU A 369 6.73 8.82 14.81
N ARG A 370 6.57 8.06 15.92
CA ARG A 370 6.02 8.60 17.17
C ARG A 370 6.95 9.64 17.83
N GLY A 371 8.26 9.47 17.73
CA GLY A 371 9.22 10.47 18.20
C GLY A 371 9.10 11.80 17.45
N ILE A 372 8.96 11.75 16.12
CA ILE A 372 8.86 12.94 15.27
C ILE A 372 7.51 13.65 15.44
N SER A 373 6.42 12.91 15.63
CA SER A 373 5.09 13.51 15.81
C SER A 373 4.92 14.21 17.18
N GLY A 374 5.49 13.65 18.26
CA GLY A 374 5.45 14.29 19.57
C GLY A 374 6.28 15.58 19.66
N GLU A 375 7.34 15.70 18.86
CA GLU A 375 8.19 16.89 18.82
C GLU A 375 7.56 18.05 18.02
N LEU A 376 6.70 17.74 17.03
CA LEU A 376 5.94 18.73 16.27
C LEU A 376 4.73 19.28 17.05
N GLU A 377 4.08 18.45 17.85
CA GLU A 377 2.93 18.87 18.66
C GLU A 377 3.36 19.79 19.82
N ASN A 378 4.51 19.52 20.44
CA ASN A 378 5.08 20.40 21.48
C ASN A 378 5.57 21.76 20.95
N ARG A 379 5.86 21.91 19.64
CA ARG A 379 6.20 23.21 19.05
C ARG A 379 5.00 24.07 18.71
N GLN A 380 3.81 23.49 18.50
CA GLN A 380 2.61 24.25 18.18
C GLN A 380 1.91 24.87 19.40
N PHE A 381 2.09 24.29 20.59
CA PHE A 381 1.44 24.81 21.81
C PHE A 381 2.27 25.86 22.58
N GLY A 382 3.52 26.11 22.20
CA GLY A 382 4.42 27.01 22.93
C GLY A 382 4.33 28.52 22.60
N HIS A 383 3.41 28.95 21.73
CA HIS A 383 3.45 30.33 21.19
C HIS A 383 2.16 31.16 21.34
N SER A 384 1.25 30.80 22.26
CA SER A 384 -0.07 31.44 22.38
C SER A 384 -0.38 32.11 23.72
N SER A 385 0.64 32.58 24.44
CA SER A 385 0.41 33.30 25.70
C SER A 385 1.43 34.42 25.90
N GLU A 386 1.32 35.48 25.10
CA GLU A 386 1.93 36.79 25.37
C GLU A 386 1.37 37.83 24.38
N GLU A 387 0.10 38.20 24.51
CA GLU A 387 -0.47 39.42 23.92
C GLU A 387 -1.87 39.64 24.52
N ASP A 388 -1.92 40.22 25.72
CA ASP A 388 -3.07 40.95 26.27
C ASP A 388 -2.60 41.68 27.55
N LEU A 389 -2.01 42.86 27.35
CA LEU A 389 -1.84 43.92 28.35
C LEU A 389 -1.68 45.28 27.67
#